data_AF-A0A2K9P8K0-F1
#
_entry.id   AF-A0A2K9P8K0-F1
#
_cell.length_a   1.000
_cell.length_b   1.000
_cell.length_c   1.000
_cell.angle_alpha   90.00
_cell.angle_beta   90.00
_cell.angle_gamma   90.00
#
_symmetry.space_group_name_H-M   'P 1'
#
loop_
_entity.id
_entity.type
_entity.pdbx_description
1 polymer ?
#
loop_
_entity_poly.entity_id
_entity_poly.type
_entity_poly.pdbx_seq_one_letter_code
_entity_poly.pdbx_strand_id
1 'polypeptide(L)'
;MGFPSPAADYIDHRISLDEKFIEHPASTYFMRAGQTYWREGIMNGALLVVDSSLTPCDGSLLVCRIDDELRIKRYRKRIRPKR
;
A
#
# COMPACT_ATOMS: atom_id res chain seq x y z
N MET A 1 25.18 44.42 -15.74
CA MET A 1 25.32 42.96 -15.55
C MET A 1 24.47 42.56 -14.35
N GLY A 2 23.67 41.49 -14.48
CA GLY A 2 23.13 40.76 -13.33
C GLY A 2 21.67 41.04 -13.01
N PHE A 3 20.74 40.59 -13.86
CA PHE A 3 19.41 40.20 -13.38
C PHE A 3 19.60 38.82 -12.72
N PRO A 4 19.38 38.66 -11.41
CA PRO A 4 19.26 37.31 -10.85
C PRO A 4 17.99 36.73 -11.45
N SER A 5 18.13 35.69 -12.27
CA SER A 5 16.98 35.00 -12.85
C SER A 5 16.06 34.51 -11.72
N PRO A 6 14.78 34.92 -11.68
CA PRO A 6 13.83 34.56 -10.61
C PRO A 6 13.40 33.08 -10.63
N ALA A 7 13.99 32.25 -11.50
CA ALA A 7 13.60 30.87 -11.74
C ALA A 7 14.26 29.85 -10.80
N ALA A 8 14.98 30.29 -9.76
CA ALA A 8 15.65 29.40 -8.81
C ALA A 8 14.75 28.88 -7.68
N ASP A 9 13.54 29.43 -7.50
CA ASP A 9 12.65 29.11 -6.38
C ASP A 9 11.43 28.26 -6.78
N TYR A 10 11.55 27.48 -7.85
CA TYR A 10 10.58 26.43 -8.15
C TYR A 10 11.27 25.08 -8.01
N ILE A 11 11.75 24.79 -6.79
CA ILE A 11 12.00 23.41 -6.36
C ILE A 11 10.62 22.79 -6.17
N ASP A 12 9.95 22.48 -7.27
CA ASP A 12 8.80 21.58 -7.28
C ASP A 12 9.32 20.26 -6.69
N HIS A 13 9.00 19.99 -5.43
CA HIS A 13 9.28 18.70 -4.83
C HIS A 13 8.54 17.68 -5.69
N ARG A 14 9.29 16.98 -6.56
CA ARG A 14 8.74 15.89 -7.35
C ARG A 14 8.03 14.95 -6.39
N ILE A 15 6.79 14.62 -6.71
CA ILE A 15 6.00 13.71 -5.89
C ILE A 15 6.65 12.32 -6.01
N SER A 16 7.47 11.96 -5.03
CA SER A 16 8.02 10.63 -4.87
C SER A 16 6.97 9.75 -4.20
N LEU A 17 6.47 8.74 -4.92
CA LEU A 17 5.51 7.79 -4.36
C LEU A 17 6.19 6.88 -3.32
N ASP A 18 7.47 6.63 -3.50
CA ASP A 18 8.32 5.94 -2.54
C ASP A 18 8.35 6.67 -1.19
N GLU A 19 8.72 7.95 -1.14
CA GLU A 19 8.71 8.73 0.11
C GLU A 19 7.33 8.79 0.78
N LYS A 20 6.24 8.69 0.01
CA LYS A 20 4.88 8.80 0.54
C LYS A 20 4.29 7.49 1.03
N PHE A 21 4.66 6.36 0.42
CA PHE A 21 4.00 5.07 0.64
C PHE A 21 4.93 3.96 1.12
N ILE A 22 6.25 4.16 1.08
CA ILE A 22 7.25 3.16 1.45
C ILE A 22 8.01 3.65 2.69
N GLU A 23 7.56 3.21 3.86
CA GLU A 23 8.26 3.46 5.13
C GLU A 23 9.46 2.51 5.30
N HIS A 24 9.27 1.23 4.96
CA HIS A 24 10.30 0.19 5.05
C HIS A 24 10.65 -0.36 3.66
N PRO A 25 11.61 0.24 2.92
CA PRO A 25 11.91 -0.16 1.55
C PRO A 25 12.43 -1.60 1.44
N ALA A 26 13.13 -2.11 2.45
CA ALA A 26 13.61 -3.49 2.47
C ALA A 26 12.50 -4.54 2.68
N SER A 27 11.34 -4.12 3.19
CA SER A 27 10.22 -5.00 3.58
C SER A 27 8.92 -4.64 2.85
N THR A 28 9.00 -3.75 1.87
CA THR A 28 7.85 -3.33 1.06
C THR A 28 7.98 -3.90 -0.34
N TYR A 29 6.90 -4.50 -0.82
CA TYR A 29 6.83 -5.02 -2.18
C TYR A 29 5.52 -4.64 -2.85
N PHE A 30 5.55 -4.65 -4.18
CA PHE A 30 4.39 -4.37 -5.00
C PHE A 30 3.78 -5.67 -5.52
N MET A 31 2.45 -5.74 -5.52
CA MET A 31 1.70 -6.84 -6.10
C MET A 31 0.55 -6.30 -6.94
N ARG A 32 0.20 -7.01 -8.01
CA ARG A 32 -1.01 -6.70 -8.78
C ARG A 32 -2.14 -7.64 -8.39
N ALA A 33 -3.30 -7.08 -8.09
CA ALA A 33 -4.49 -7.88 -7.81
C ALA A 33 -4.94 -8.63 -9.07
N GLY A 34 -4.94 -9.96 -9.04
CA GLY A 34 -5.39 -10.79 -10.16
C GLY A 34 -6.92 -10.86 -10.33
N GLN A 35 -7.66 -10.40 -9.32
CA GLN A 35 -9.11 -10.39 -9.28
C GLN A 35 -9.63 -9.20 -8.46
N THR A 36 -10.91 -8.92 -8.58
CA THR A 36 -11.57 -7.88 -7.77
C THR A 36 -11.94 -8.43 -6.40
N TYR A 37 -11.48 -7.78 -5.34
CA TYR A 37 -11.86 -8.03 -3.95
C TYR A 37 -12.84 -6.94 -3.49
N TRP A 38 -14.14 -7.14 -3.77
CA TRP A 38 -15.20 -6.16 -3.52
C TRP A 38 -15.33 -5.72 -2.06
N ARG A 39 -15.14 -6.65 -1.11
CA ARG A 39 -15.27 -6.35 0.34
C ARG A 39 -14.13 -5.46 0.83
N GLU A 40 -12.99 -5.50 0.15
CA GLU A 40 -11.78 -4.76 0.46
C GLU A 40 -11.62 -3.52 -0.43
N GLY A 41 -12.49 -3.33 -1.44
CA GLY A 41 -12.45 -2.20 -2.36
C GLY A 41 -11.32 -2.28 -3.40
N ILE A 42 -10.77 -3.47 -3.65
CA ILE A 42 -9.63 -3.67 -4.55
C ILE A 42 -10.16 -4.16 -5.89
N MET A 43 -9.85 -3.44 -6.97
CA MET A 43 -10.24 -3.84 -8.33
C MET A 43 -9.20 -4.77 -8.95
N ASN A 44 -9.65 -5.63 -9.87
CA ASN A 44 -8.72 -6.38 -10.73
C ASN A 44 -7.74 -5.41 -11.42
N GLY A 45 -6.46 -5.74 -11.37
CA GLY A 45 -5.39 -4.95 -11.96
C GLY A 45 -4.86 -3.83 -11.07
N ALA A 46 -5.43 -3.61 -9.88
CA ALA A 46 -4.93 -2.63 -8.92
C ALA A 46 -3.51 -2.97 -8.45
N LEU A 47 -2.68 -1.95 -8.31
CA LEU A 47 -1.35 -2.05 -7.72
C LEU A 47 -1.46 -1.92 -6.20
N LEU A 48 -0.97 -2.93 -5.50
CA LEU A 48 -0.97 -3.01 -4.05
C LEU A 48 0.46 -2.79 -3.55
N VAL A 49 0.60 -1.89 -2.59
CA VAL A 49 1.84 -1.68 -1.83
C VAL A 49 1.68 -2.45 -0.53
N VAL A 50 2.55 -3.43 -0.30
CA VAL A 50 2.45 -4.34 0.83
C VAL A 50 3.71 -4.23 1.67
N ASP A 51 3.56 -3.83 2.93
CA ASP A 51 4.62 -3.84 3.94
C ASP A 51 4.49 -5.12 4.78
N SER A 52 5.54 -5.96 4.77
CA SER A 52 5.59 -7.21 5.55
C SER A 52 6.27 -7.09 6.92
N SER A 53 6.80 -5.91 7.28
CA SER A 53 7.44 -5.68 8.57
C SER A 53 6.45 -5.39 9.70
N LEU A 54 5.26 -4.91 9.34
CA LEU A 54 4.24 -4.48 10.30
C LEU A 54 3.52 -5.66 10.96
N THR A 55 3.25 -5.52 12.26
CA THR A 55 2.39 -6.46 12.99
C THR A 55 0.92 -6.13 12.72
N PRO A 56 0.10 -7.10 12.28
CA PRO A 56 -1.28 -6.83 11.88
C PRO A 56 -2.20 -6.48 13.06
N CYS A 57 -3.05 -5.48 12.86
CA CYS A 57 -4.04 -4.99 13.84
C CYS A 57 -5.47 -5.35 13.40
N ASP A 58 -6.42 -5.37 14.34
CA ASP A 58 -7.83 -5.67 14.01
C ASP A 58 -8.35 -4.70 12.93
N GLY A 59 -8.80 -5.25 11.80
CA GLY A 59 -9.23 -4.48 10.62
C GLY A 59 -8.18 -4.30 9.53
N SER A 60 -6.91 -4.64 9.77
CA SER A 60 -5.84 -4.62 8.75
C SER A 60 -6.18 -5.54 7.58
N LEU A 61 -5.81 -5.13 6.36
CA LEU A 61 -5.86 -6.00 5.18
C LEU A 61 -4.55 -6.75 5.07
N LEU A 62 -4.64 -8.07 4.90
CA LEU A 62 -3.48 -8.96 4.77
C LEU A 62 -3.53 -9.67 3.43
N VAL A 63 -2.35 -9.79 2.84
CA VAL A 63 -2.08 -10.74 1.76
C VAL A 63 -1.63 -12.04 2.41
N CYS A 64 -2.37 -13.11 2.20
CA CYS A 64 -2.10 -14.42 2.76
C CYS A 64 -2.07 -15.47 1.63
N ARG A 65 -1.21 -16.48 1.76
CA ARG A 65 -1.29 -17.68 0.93
C ARG A 65 -2.19 -18.68 1.63
N ILE A 66 -3.30 -19.06 0.99
CA ILE A 66 -4.29 -20.01 1.49
C ILE A 66 -4.53 -21.02 0.36
N ASP A 67 -4.33 -22.31 0.62
CA ASP A 67 -4.45 -23.37 -0.39
C ASP A 67 -3.56 -23.10 -1.63
N ASP A 68 -2.30 -22.70 -1.39
CA ASP A 68 -1.32 -22.28 -2.41
C ASP A 68 -1.69 -21.02 -3.23
N GLU A 69 -2.88 -20.49 -3.04
CA GLU A 69 -3.40 -19.30 -3.72
C GLU A 69 -3.21 -18.03 -2.88
N LEU A 70 -2.81 -16.93 -3.53
CA LEU A 70 -2.74 -15.62 -2.90
C LEU A 70 -4.15 -15.03 -2.72
N ARG A 71 -4.48 -14.69 -1.47
CA ARG A 71 -5.77 -14.11 -1.10
C ARG A 71 -5.58 -12.88 -0.23
N ILE A 72 -6.46 -11.91 -0.44
CA ILE A 72 -6.55 -10.72 0.40
C ILE A 72 -7.69 -10.93 1.39
N LYS A 73 -7.40 -10.76 2.68
CA LYS A 73 -8.37 -10.93 3.77
C LYS A 73 -8.21 -9.83 4.81
N ARG A 74 -9.32 -9.43 5.41
CA ARG A 74 -9.33 -8.52 6.56
C ARG A 74 -9.08 -9.29 7.86
N TYR A 75 -8.01 -8.94 8.56
CA TYR A 75 -7.64 -9.51 9.85
C TYR A 75 -8.63 -9.10 10.94
N ARG A 76 -9.00 -10.06 11.78
CA ARG A 76 -9.88 -9.87 12.93
C ARG A 76 -9.27 -10.59 14.12
N LYS A 77 -8.81 -9.84 15.13
CA LYS A 77 -8.17 -10.41 16.32
C LYS A 77 -9.19 -11.09 17.23
N ARG A 78 -10.43 -10.57 17.27
CA ARG A 78 -11.54 -11.15 18.02
C ARG A 78 -12.68 -11.49 17.08
N ILE A 79 -12.98 -12.79 16.99
CA ILE A 79 -14.19 -13.28 16.35
C ILE A 79 -15.35 -12.78 17.21
N ARG A 80 -16.03 -11.69 16.80
CA ARG A 80 -17.30 -11.33 17.43
C ARG A 80 -18.32 -12.36 16.92
N PRO A 81 -19.00 -13.12 17.80
CA PRO A 81 -20.06 -14.00 17.36
C PRO A 81 -21.08 -13.16 16.60
N LYS A 82 -21.42 -13.60 15.40
CA LYS A 82 -22.47 -12.99 14.59
C LYS A 82 -23.78 -13.26 15.35
N ARG A 83 -24.35 -12.23 15.96
CA ARG A 83 -25.72 -12.27 16.50
C ARG A 83 -26.71 -12.43 15.35
#